data_AF-A0A318J8B4-F1
#
_entry.id   AF-A0A318J8B4-F1
#
_cell.length_a   1.000
_cell.length_b   1.000
_cell.length_c   1.000
_cell.angle_alpha   90.00
_cell.angle_beta   90.00
_cell.angle_gamma   90.00
#
_symmetry.space_group_name_H-M   'P 1'
#
loop_
_entity.id
_entity.type
_entity.pdbx_description
1 polymer ?
#
loop_
_entity_poly.entity_id
_entity_poly.type
_entity_poly.pdbx_seq_one_letter_code
_entity_poly.pdbx_strand_id
1 'polypeptide(L)'
;MILRELEVSNYRPFRSERFAFSERVTVIAGVNGRGKSAILDALSLLLSRLLPQVTPARGGYKYLKPQDVHQGEHALKISLSASFEDIPVEFAIDYDPAEGQRPGKLLPQIKREIHRIYGDPQRAGDAAPIAVYYTTDRAAYRLPKRLLTGLPQSQSAAYHGALFNRQIDFRDFMSRYRGWADSIVRGEDCDQKNQRTLETIDRAVREFLPGFSDIRVEQEPLRLLVSKQGQTLDLTQMSDGERSLLAMMIDLCRRLVLANPELDDPLQGTGVVLVDEVELHLHPQWQREIVEKLRRTFPRMQFILTTHSPFVVQTLRPGELRLLGENLDDEALQDPGEYANRGLEEVATKVMGIEDPNIVPRYTQMLDAAREYYQLLETAQPGDEQQLGELKARLEELVAPFPDEPAYRAFLEVQRVAAFREGNRNGEGTP
;
A
#
# COMPACT_ATOMS: atom_id res chain seq x y z
N MET A 1 -2.55 -19.29 -8.67
CA MET A 1 -2.19 -19.30 -7.23
C MET A 1 -2.96 -18.20 -6.50
N ILE A 2 -3.62 -18.53 -5.39
CA ILE A 2 -4.42 -17.64 -4.54
C ILE A 2 -4.05 -17.93 -3.08
N LEU A 3 -3.77 -16.91 -2.27
CA LEU A 3 -3.59 -17.06 -0.82
C LEU A 3 -4.96 -17.03 -0.15
N ARG A 4 -5.19 -17.96 0.78
CA ARG A 4 -6.49 -18.12 1.46
C ARG A 4 -6.43 -17.59 2.88
N GLU A 5 -5.39 -17.97 3.63
CA GLU A 5 -5.27 -17.58 5.04
C GLU A 5 -3.81 -17.52 5.46
N LEU A 6 -3.45 -16.51 6.25
CA LEU A 6 -2.18 -16.41 6.97
C LEU A 6 -2.47 -16.57 8.46
N GLU A 7 -1.75 -17.47 9.11
CA GLU A 7 -1.74 -17.60 10.56
C GLU A 7 -0.34 -17.27 11.08
N VAL A 8 -0.28 -16.41 12.09
CA VAL A 8 0.96 -15.98 12.74
C VAL A 8 0.87 -16.26 14.23
N SER A 9 1.92 -16.85 14.79
CA SER A 9 2.07 -17.07 16.22
C SER A 9 3.43 -16.54 16.67
N ASN A 10 3.41 -15.68 17.68
CA ASN A 10 4.58 -15.03 18.29
C ASN A 10 5.47 -14.29 17.28
N TYR A 11 4.88 -13.63 16.29
CA TYR A 11 5.60 -12.93 15.23
C TYR A 11 5.40 -11.42 15.32
N ARG A 12 6.48 -10.69 15.60
CA ARG A 12 6.53 -9.23 15.71
C ARG A 12 5.39 -8.70 16.62
N PRO A 13 4.41 -7.87 16.21
CA PRO A 13 3.38 -7.42 17.15
C PRO A 13 2.35 -8.51 17.50
N PHE A 14 2.32 -9.64 16.77
CA PHE A 14 1.24 -10.62 16.88
C PHE A 14 1.59 -11.79 17.80
N ARG A 15 0.75 -12.04 18.82
CA ARG A 15 0.82 -13.24 19.67
C ARG A 15 0.21 -14.46 18.98
N SER A 16 -1.02 -14.32 18.49
CA SER A 16 -1.71 -15.35 17.71
C SER A 16 -2.81 -14.68 16.90
N GLU A 17 -2.63 -14.61 15.59
CA GLU A 17 -3.58 -13.92 14.70
C GLU A 17 -3.79 -14.69 13.41
N ARG A 18 -4.99 -14.54 12.84
CA ARG A 18 -5.41 -15.19 11.59
C ARG A 18 -5.99 -14.16 10.64
N PHE A 19 -5.48 -14.15 9.42
CA PHE A 19 -5.89 -13.23 8.36
C PHE A 19 -6.37 -14.03 7.14
N ALA A 20 -7.68 -14.09 6.93
CA ALA A 20 -8.23 -14.62 5.69
C ALA A 20 -8.05 -13.62 4.55
N PHE A 21 -7.84 -14.07 3.31
CA PHE A 21 -7.70 -13.21 2.14
C PHE A 21 -8.83 -13.48 1.14
N SER A 22 -9.32 -12.40 0.52
CA SER A 22 -10.24 -12.46 -0.62
C SER A 22 -9.51 -12.93 -1.87
N GLU A 23 -10.24 -13.57 -2.81
CA GLU A 23 -9.67 -14.16 -4.03
C GLU A 23 -9.04 -13.14 -4.98
N ARG A 24 -9.52 -11.89 -4.94
CA ARG A 24 -9.10 -10.83 -5.89
C ARG A 24 -8.33 -9.73 -5.20
N VAL A 25 -8.92 -9.06 -4.22
CA VAL A 25 -8.28 -7.95 -3.52
C VAL A 25 -8.55 -8.05 -2.04
N THR A 26 -7.48 -7.98 -1.24
CA THR A 26 -7.56 -7.73 0.19
C THR A 26 -6.78 -6.46 0.51
N VAL A 27 -7.37 -5.57 1.28
CA VAL A 27 -6.73 -4.34 1.76
C VAL A 27 -6.66 -4.40 3.27
N ILE A 28 -5.45 -4.26 3.80
CA ILE A 28 -5.18 -4.24 5.22
C ILE A 28 -5.03 -2.78 5.63
N ALA A 29 -5.89 -2.33 6.54
CA ALA A 29 -5.90 -0.97 7.05
C ALA A 29 -5.81 -0.95 8.57
N GLY A 30 -5.47 0.21 9.13
CA GLY A 30 -5.33 0.42 10.57
C GLY A 30 -4.27 1.46 10.88
N VAL A 31 -4.16 1.83 12.16
CA VAL A 31 -3.25 2.90 12.62
C VAL A 31 -1.77 2.56 12.33
N ASN A 32 -0.93 3.59 12.25
CA ASN A 32 0.52 3.44 12.11
C ASN A 32 1.10 2.54 13.22
N GLY A 33 2.06 1.69 12.86
CA GLY A 33 2.75 0.81 13.81
C GLY A 33 2.04 -0.50 14.19
N ARG A 34 0.81 -0.75 13.70
CA ARG A 34 0.04 -1.97 14.02
C ARG A 34 0.47 -3.26 13.30
N GLY A 35 1.53 -3.22 12.48
CA GLY A 35 2.07 -4.42 11.83
C GLY A 35 1.51 -4.73 10.42
N LYS A 36 0.89 -3.77 9.72
CA LYS A 36 0.46 -3.93 8.32
C LYS A 36 1.60 -4.45 7.41
N SER A 37 2.75 -3.77 7.43
CA SER A 37 3.94 -4.23 6.70
C SER A 37 4.49 -5.55 7.23
N ALA A 38 4.28 -5.88 8.51
CA ALA A 38 4.69 -7.17 9.07
C ALA A 38 3.92 -8.34 8.46
N ILE A 39 2.62 -8.16 8.16
CA ILE A 39 1.80 -9.14 7.45
C ILE A 39 2.36 -9.38 6.04
N LEU A 40 2.63 -8.32 5.28
CA LEU A 40 3.22 -8.46 3.95
C LEU A 40 4.62 -9.09 3.98
N ASP A 41 5.44 -8.75 4.98
CA ASP A 41 6.75 -9.38 5.19
C ASP A 41 6.63 -10.88 5.48
N ALA A 42 5.66 -11.29 6.30
CA ALA A 42 5.40 -12.71 6.61
C ALA A 42 4.98 -13.48 5.35
N LEU A 43 4.05 -12.93 4.56
CA LEU A 43 3.64 -13.50 3.28
C LEU A 43 4.84 -13.61 2.32
N SER A 44 5.62 -12.54 2.19
CA SER A 44 6.80 -12.51 1.34
C SER A 44 7.86 -13.54 1.78
N LEU A 45 8.04 -13.75 3.09
CA LEU A 45 8.92 -14.77 3.65
C LEU A 45 8.46 -16.19 3.27
N LEU A 46 7.18 -16.51 3.49
CA LEU A 46 6.58 -17.80 3.15
C LEU A 46 6.70 -18.07 1.65
N LEU A 47 6.32 -17.09 0.81
CA LEU A 47 6.39 -17.17 -0.65
C LEU A 47 7.83 -17.38 -1.15
N SER A 48 8.83 -16.80 -0.49
CA SER A 48 10.25 -17.01 -0.85
C SER A 48 10.70 -18.47 -0.69
N ARG A 49 10.00 -19.26 0.14
CA ARG A 49 10.29 -20.69 0.38
C ARG A 49 9.33 -21.61 -0.37
N LEU A 50 8.10 -21.16 -0.61
CA LEU A 50 7.07 -21.92 -1.29
C LEU A 50 7.28 -21.94 -2.80
N LEU A 51 7.47 -20.78 -3.45
CA LEU A 51 7.55 -20.69 -4.91
C LEU A 51 8.67 -21.56 -5.52
N PRO A 52 9.91 -21.59 -5.00
CA PRO A 52 10.96 -22.45 -5.57
C PRO A 52 10.65 -23.96 -5.54
N GLN A 53 9.60 -24.40 -4.82
CA GLN A 53 9.20 -25.80 -4.80
C GLN A 53 8.28 -26.19 -5.96
N VAL A 54 7.69 -25.22 -6.65
CA VAL A 54 6.63 -25.44 -7.65
C VAL A 54 6.74 -24.53 -8.88
N THR A 55 7.69 -23.57 -8.91
CA THR A 55 7.92 -22.67 -10.04
C THR A 55 9.41 -22.61 -10.41
N PRO A 56 9.77 -22.03 -11.58
CA PRO A 56 11.17 -21.84 -12.00
C PRO A 56 11.98 -20.89 -11.11
N ALA A 57 11.41 -20.35 -10.03
CA ALA A 57 12.09 -19.42 -9.12
C ALA A 57 13.39 -20.05 -8.58
N ARG A 58 14.51 -19.33 -8.75
CA ARG A 58 15.84 -19.76 -8.28
C ARG A 58 16.42 -18.75 -7.30
N GLY A 59 16.92 -19.25 -6.17
CA GLY A 59 17.68 -18.47 -5.20
C GLY A 59 16.86 -17.36 -4.52
N GLY A 60 17.50 -16.67 -3.56
CA GLY A 60 16.85 -15.66 -2.74
C GLY A 60 15.89 -16.29 -1.74
N TYR A 61 16.34 -16.46 -0.51
CA TYR A 61 15.49 -16.85 0.61
C TYR A 61 15.44 -15.72 1.61
N LYS A 62 14.24 -15.39 2.11
CA LYS A 62 14.13 -14.56 3.30
C LYS A 62 14.41 -15.40 4.54
N TYR A 63 14.94 -14.72 5.56
CA TYR A 63 15.26 -15.33 6.83
C TYR A 63 14.66 -14.53 7.98
N LEU A 64 14.17 -15.26 8.97
CA LEU A 64 13.73 -14.71 10.25
C LEU A 64 14.95 -14.38 11.10
N LYS A 65 14.81 -13.32 11.91
CA LYS A 65 15.80 -12.88 12.88
C LYS A 65 15.24 -13.03 14.29
N PRO A 66 16.09 -13.08 15.33
CA PRO A 66 15.62 -13.14 16.72
C PRO A 66 14.66 -11.99 17.08
N GLN A 67 14.88 -10.80 16.51
CA GLN A 67 14.03 -9.62 16.67
C GLN A 67 12.63 -9.75 16.04
N ASP A 68 12.40 -10.75 15.18
CA ASP A 68 11.07 -11.01 14.63
C ASP A 68 10.19 -11.83 15.59
N VAL A 69 10.77 -12.42 16.64
CA VAL A 69 10.01 -13.12 17.70
C VAL A 69 9.31 -12.06 18.56
N HIS A 70 8.03 -12.29 18.86
CA HIS A 70 7.24 -11.43 19.73
C HIS A 70 7.93 -11.28 21.10
N GLN A 71 7.84 -10.09 21.68
CA GLN A 71 8.54 -9.79 22.92
C GLN A 71 8.07 -10.71 24.06
N GLY A 72 9.02 -11.38 24.70
CA GLY A 72 8.76 -12.32 25.80
C GLY A 72 8.57 -13.77 25.38
N GLU A 73 8.56 -14.06 24.07
CA GLU A 73 8.40 -15.41 23.53
C GLU A 73 9.74 -16.01 23.09
N HIS A 74 9.82 -17.34 23.03
CA HIS A 74 11.05 -18.07 22.70
C HIS A 74 11.11 -18.57 21.26
N ALA A 75 9.96 -18.78 20.63
CA ALA A 75 9.86 -19.30 19.27
C ALA A 75 8.63 -18.69 18.60
N LEU A 76 8.63 -18.72 17.26
CA LEU A 76 7.52 -18.25 16.45
C LEU A 76 7.18 -19.24 15.36
N LYS A 77 5.95 -19.14 14.87
CA LYS A 77 5.45 -19.94 13.75
C LYS A 77 4.63 -19.07 12.81
N ILE A 78 4.83 -19.25 11.51
CA ILE A 78 4.06 -18.59 10.47
C ILE A 78 3.55 -19.66 9.51
N SER A 79 2.23 -19.73 9.29
CA SER A 79 1.55 -20.68 8.40
C SER A 79 0.76 -19.94 7.31
N LEU A 80 0.70 -20.54 6.13
CA LEU A 80 0.00 -20.06 4.96
C LEU A 80 -0.81 -21.19 4.35
N SER A 81 -2.12 -20.94 4.25
CA SER A 81 -3.02 -21.69 3.39
C SER A 81 -3.13 -20.98 2.03
N ALA A 82 -2.89 -21.71 0.95
CA ALA A 82 -2.98 -21.22 -0.42
C ALA A 82 -3.61 -22.26 -1.34
N SER A 83 -4.07 -21.85 -2.52
CA SER A 83 -4.52 -22.75 -3.57
C SER A 83 -3.81 -22.46 -4.90
N PHE A 84 -3.39 -23.52 -5.58
CA PHE A 84 -2.84 -23.48 -6.93
C PHE A 84 -3.91 -24.02 -7.89
N GLU A 85 -4.68 -23.10 -8.47
CA GLU A 85 -6.02 -23.42 -9.01
C GLU A 85 -6.85 -24.11 -7.91
N ASP A 86 -7.28 -25.35 -8.14
CA ASP A 86 -8.09 -26.15 -7.22
C ASP A 86 -7.26 -26.99 -6.22
N ILE A 87 -5.93 -26.91 -6.25
CA ILE A 87 -5.06 -27.71 -5.38
C ILE A 87 -4.78 -26.94 -4.08
N PRO A 88 -5.30 -27.39 -2.91
CA PRO A 88 -5.00 -26.75 -1.64
C PRO A 88 -3.56 -27.06 -1.19
N VAL A 89 -2.91 -26.05 -0.62
CA VAL A 89 -1.52 -26.09 -0.17
C VAL A 89 -1.41 -25.43 1.20
N GLU A 90 -0.94 -26.20 2.17
CA GLU A 90 -0.55 -25.70 3.49
C GLU A 90 0.97 -25.62 3.58
N PHE A 91 1.49 -24.48 4.03
CA PHE A 91 2.91 -24.25 4.16
C PHE A 91 3.22 -23.48 5.43
N ALA A 92 4.19 -23.93 6.21
CA ALA A 92 4.59 -23.27 7.45
C ALA A 92 6.11 -23.12 7.57
N ILE A 93 6.53 -22.14 8.36
CA ILE A 93 7.91 -21.97 8.81
C ILE A 93 7.88 -21.84 10.33
N ASP A 94 8.54 -22.77 11.00
CA ASP A 94 8.81 -22.69 12.44
C ASP A 94 10.19 -22.04 12.64
N TYR A 95 10.34 -21.21 13.67
CA TYR A 95 11.61 -20.57 14.00
C TYR A 95 11.86 -20.55 15.50
N ASP A 96 13.03 -21.07 15.87
CA ASP A 96 13.59 -20.98 17.20
C ASP A 96 14.97 -20.30 17.06
N PRO A 97 15.29 -19.24 17.81
CA PRO A 97 16.61 -18.60 17.76
C PRO A 97 17.79 -19.55 17.98
N ALA A 98 17.61 -20.62 18.75
CA ALA A 98 18.65 -21.62 19.02
C ALA A 98 18.80 -22.66 17.89
N GLU A 99 17.71 -23.04 17.23
CA GLU A 99 17.72 -24.07 16.16
C GLU A 99 17.72 -23.49 14.74
N GLY A 100 17.43 -22.20 14.60
CA GLY A 100 17.18 -21.54 13.33
C GLY A 100 15.78 -21.81 12.77
N GLN A 101 15.56 -21.41 11.52
CA GLN A 101 14.26 -21.60 10.86
C GLN A 101 14.16 -22.94 10.15
N ARG A 102 13.00 -23.59 10.28
CA ARG A 102 12.67 -24.88 9.70
C ARG A 102 11.49 -24.69 8.76
N PRO A 103 11.74 -24.44 7.46
CA PRO A 103 10.66 -24.35 6.49
C PRO A 103 10.06 -25.73 6.22
N GLY A 104 8.73 -25.79 6.12
CA GLY A 104 8.01 -26.97 5.69
C GLY A 104 8.41 -27.43 4.28
N LYS A 105 8.03 -28.65 3.94
CA LYS A 105 8.20 -29.22 2.59
C LYS A 105 6.84 -29.65 2.08
N LEU A 106 6.55 -29.31 0.83
CA LEU A 106 5.34 -29.83 0.19
C LEU A 106 5.49 -31.32 -0.08
N LEU A 107 4.39 -32.05 0.08
CA LEU A 107 4.30 -33.45 -0.27
C LEU A 107 4.60 -33.64 -1.77
N PRO A 108 5.33 -34.71 -2.16
CA PRO A 108 5.64 -34.97 -3.57
C PRO A 108 4.40 -35.08 -4.47
N GLN A 109 3.27 -35.54 -3.92
CA GLN A 109 1.99 -35.65 -4.65
C GLN A 109 1.46 -34.26 -5.03
N ILE A 110 1.39 -33.33 -4.08
CA ILE A 110 0.97 -31.93 -4.30
C ILE A 110 1.84 -31.28 -5.38
N LYS A 111 3.17 -31.46 -5.32
CA LYS A 111 4.08 -30.90 -6.36
C LYS A 111 3.75 -31.42 -7.75
N ARG A 112 3.49 -32.73 -7.88
CA ARG A 112 3.15 -33.35 -9.17
C ARG A 112 1.83 -32.82 -9.73
N GLU A 113 0.83 -32.61 -8.88
CA GLU A 113 -0.45 -32.06 -9.30
C GLU A 113 -0.29 -30.61 -9.77
N ILE A 114 0.48 -29.79 -9.04
CA ILE A 114 0.74 -28.40 -9.45
C ILE A 114 1.51 -28.37 -10.78
N HIS A 115 2.53 -29.23 -10.95
CA HIS A 115 3.25 -29.34 -12.22
C HIS A 115 2.39 -29.88 -13.37
N ARG A 116 1.27 -30.55 -13.09
CA ARG A 116 0.33 -30.98 -14.14
C ARG A 116 -0.47 -29.81 -14.70
N ILE A 117 -0.76 -28.82 -13.87
CA ILE A 117 -1.54 -27.63 -14.23
C ILE A 117 -0.65 -26.59 -14.90
N TYR A 118 0.45 -26.24 -14.23
CA TYR A 118 1.34 -25.17 -14.67
C TYR A 118 2.47 -25.66 -15.58
N GLY A 119 2.75 -26.96 -15.57
CA GLY A 119 3.85 -27.56 -16.32
C GLY A 119 5.09 -27.81 -15.46
N ASP A 120 6.16 -28.26 -16.10
CA ASP A 120 7.44 -28.51 -15.45
C ASP A 120 8.19 -27.18 -15.23
N PRO A 121 8.55 -26.82 -13.98
CA PRO A 121 9.33 -25.62 -13.67
C PRO A 121 10.67 -25.48 -14.40
N GLN A 122 11.16 -26.54 -15.04
CA GLN A 122 12.40 -26.53 -15.83
C GLN A 122 12.17 -26.29 -17.32
N ARG A 123 10.92 -26.35 -17.81
CA ARG A 123 10.58 -26.13 -19.21
C ARG A 123 10.28 -24.66 -19.49
N ALA A 124 10.84 -24.16 -20.58
CA ALA A 124 10.77 -22.73 -20.90
C ALA A 124 9.40 -22.25 -21.44
N GLY A 125 8.50 -23.15 -21.84
CA GLY A 125 7.19 -22.80 -22.43
C GLY A 125 6.01 -22.87 -21.46
N ASP A 126 6.21 -23.40 -20.26
CA ASP A 126 5.13 -23.74 -19.32
C ASP A 126 4.69 -22.49 -18.53
N ALA A 127 3.40 -22.32 -18.21
CA ALA A 127 2.92 -21.11 -17.52
C ALA A 127 3.20 -21.20 -16.03
N ALA A 128 3.77 -20.17 -15.40
CA ALA A 128 4.08 -20.20 -13.97
C ALA A 128 3.45 -19.04 -13.20
N PRO A 129 2.85 -19.29 -12.02
CA PRO A 129 2.30 -18.21 -11.20
C PRO A 129 3.44 -17.37 -10.62
N ILE A 130 3.24 -16.06 -10.55
CA ILE A 130 4.22 -15.13 -9.97
C ILE A 130 3.85 -14.73 -8.55
N ALA A 131 4.85 -14.34 -7.74
CA ALA A 131 4.60 -13.45 -6.62
C ALA A 131 5.61 -12.32 -6.59
N VAL A 132 5.13 -11.12 -6.28
CA VAL A 132 5.95 -9.91 -6.21
C VAL A 132 5.55 -9.08 -4.99
N TYR A 133 6.53 -8.42 -4.38
CA TYR A 133 6.34 -7.53 -3.25
C TYR A 133 6.89 -6.14 -3.56
N TYR A 134 6.00 -5.16 -3.61
CA TYR A 134 6.31 -3.75 -3.78
C TYR A 134 6.30 -3.03 -2.44
N THR A 135 7.48 -2.74 -1.90
CA THR A 135 7.63 -1.99 -0.63
C THR A 135 7.36 -0.49 -0.81
N THR A 136 7.36 0.28 0.28
CA THR A 136 7.28 1.74 0.24
C THR A 136 8.43 2.39 -0.55
N ASP A 137 9.62 1.79 -0.51
CA ASP A 137 10.81 2.26 -1.26
C ASP A 137 10.63 2.22 -2.79
N ARG A 138 9.56 1.63 -3.33
CA ARG A 138 9.28 1.60 -4.78
C ARG A 138 9.19 3.00 -5.39
N ALA A 139 8.82 4.00 -4.59
CA ALA A 139 8.76 5.40 -5.01
C ALA A 139 10.15 5.99 -5.31
N ALA A 140 11.20 5.40 -4.74
CA ALA A 140 12.58 5.83 -4.98
C ALA A 140 12.96 5.52 -6.44
N TYR A 141 13.30 6.57 -7.17
CA TYR A 141 13.69 6.47 -8.57
C TYR A 141 15.19 6.64 -8.75
N ARG A 142 15.81 5.72 -9.48
CA ARG A 142 17.22 5.80 -9.85
C ARG A 142 17.45 5.30 -11.27
N LEU A 143 17.79 6.23 -12.16
CA LEU A 143 18.22 5.87 -13.52
C LEU A 143 19.51 5.05 -13.47
N PRO A 144 19.56 3.92 -14.19
CA PRO A 144 20.80 3.18 -14.34
C PRO A 144 21.81 4.03 -15.13
N LYS A 145 23.11 3.84 -14.85
CA LYS A 145 24.17 4.49 -15.65
C LYS A 145 24.41 3.81 -16.99
N ARG A 146 24.12 2.49 -17.07
CA ARG A 146 24.33 1.63 -18.25
C ARG A 146 23.32 0.49 -18.25
N LEU A 147 22.91 0.07 -19.44
CA LEU A 147 22.08 -1.14 -19.61
C LEU A 147 22.90 -2.41 -19.33
N LEU A 148 22.19 -3.51 -19.09
CA LEU A 148 22.76 -4.85 -18.95
C LEU A 148 23.01 -5.45 -20.34
N THR A 149 24.07 -6.26 -20.42
CA THR A 149 24.39 -7.09 -21.59
C THR A 149 24.23 -8.56 -21.19
N GLY A 150 23.62 -9.39 -22.05
CA GLY A 150 23.42 -10.81 -21.75
C GLY A 150 22.37 -11.06 -20.66
N LEU A 151 21.11 -10.70 -20.93
CA LEU A 151 20.01 -10.93 -20.01
C LEU A 151 19.57 -12.40 -20.04
N PRO A 152 19.30 -13.03 -18.88
CA PRO A 152 18.71 -14.35 -18.86
C PRO A 152 17.29 -14.28 -19.44
N GLN A 153 17.01 -15.16 -20.40
CA GLN A 153 15.71 -15.30 -21.06
C GLN A 153 14.83 -16.38 -20.44
N SER A 154 15.34 -17.10 -19.44
CA SER A 154 14.57 -18.13 -18.75
C SER A 154 13.46 -17.52 -17.89
N GLN A 155 12.38 -18.26 -17.68
CA GLN A 155 11.26 -17.86 -16.83
C GLN A 155 11.68 -17.51 -15.39
N SER A 156 12.77 -18.10 -14.90
CA SER A 156 13.37 -17.76 -13.60
C SER A 156 13.68 -16.27 -13.45
N ALA A 157 13.92 -15.54 -14.56
CA ALA A 157 14.14 -14.10 -14.57
C ALA A 157 12.92 -13.29 -14.10
N ALA A 158 11.70 -13.83 -14.25
CA ALA A 158 10.49 -13.22 -13.71
C ALA A 158 10.51 -13.10 -12.18
N TYR A 159 11.19 -14.03 -11.51
CA TYR A 159 11.27 -14.10 -10.05
C TYR A 159 12.46 -13.34 -9.47
N HIS A 160 13.41 -12.93 -10.31
CA HIS A 160 14.59 -12.20 -9.85
C HIS A 160 14.18 -10.91 -9.14
N GLY A 161 14.60 -10.78 -7.87
CA GLY A 161 14.28 -9.65 -7.02
C GLY A 161 12.79 -9.49 -6.66
N ALA A 162 11.89 -10.39 -7.10
CA ALA A 162 10.44 -10.17 -7.00
C ALA A 162 9.94 -9.96 -5.56
N LEU A 163 10.52 -10.70 -4.61
CA LEU A 163 10.17 -10.62 -3.18
C LEU A 163 11.24 -9.86 -2.37
N PHE A 164 12.36 -9.49 -2.97
CA PHE A 164 13.58 -9.01 -2.28
C PHE A 164 13.90 -7.56 -2.53
N ASN A 165 13.69 -7.11 -3.77
CA ASN A 165 14.05 -5.78 -4.15
C ASN A 165 13.07 -4.80 -3.50
N ARG A 166 13.60 -3.88 -2.71
CA ARG A 166 12.81 -2.80 -2.13
C ARG A 166 12.44 -1.76 -3.20
N GLN A 167 13.33 -1.56 -4.18
CA GLN A 167 13.19 -0.64 -5.30
C GLN A 167 12.96 -1.38 -6.62
N ILE A 168 12.34 -0.71 -7.59
CA ILE A 168 12.10 -1.27 -8.91
C ILE A 168 13.40 -1.26 -9.73
N ASP A 169 13.72 -2.38 -10.36
CA ASP A 169 14.92 -2.54 -11.17
C ASP A 169 14.70 -2.01 -12.60
N PHE A 170 14.78 -0.68 -12.75
CA PHE A 170 14.72 -0.03 -14.06
C PHE A 170 15.84 -0.49 -15.00
N ARG A 171 16.95 -0.98 -14.46
CA ARG A 171 18.06 -1.45 -15.28
C ARG A 171 17.68 -2.71 -16.04
N ASP A 172 17.14 -3.73 -15.36
CA ASP A 172 16.65 -4.93 -16.02
C ASP A 172 15.53 -4.61 -17.01
N PHE A 173 14.55 -3.79 -16.60
CA PHE A 173 13.45 -3.40 -17.47
C PHE A 173 13.93 -2.69 -18.74
N MET A 174 14.67 -1.58 -18.63
CA MET A 174 15.10 -0.79 -19.80
C MET A 174 15.97 -1.62 -20.74
N SER A 175 16.77 -2.53 -20.20
CA SER A 175 17.61 -3.44 -21.00
C SER A 175 16.76 -4.43 -21.80
N ARG A 176 15.70 -5.00 -21.20
CA ARG A 176 14.77 -5.92 -21.87
C ARG A 176 13.89 -5.21 -22.89
N TYR A 177 13.28 -4.10 -22.50
CA TYR A 177 12.39 -3.32 -23.35
C TYR A 177 13.10 -2.90 -24.63
N ARG A 178 14.34 -2.39 -24.50
CA ARG A 178 15.17 -2.09 -25.65
C ARG A 178 15.51 -3.33 -26.47
N GLY A 179 15.90 -4.43 -25.83
CA GLY A 179 16.19 -5.69 -26.54
C GLY A 179 15.02 -6.15 -27.40
N TRP A 180 13.79 -6.07 -26.88
CA TRP A 180 12.57 -6.37 -27.63
C TRP A 180 12.35 -5.37 -28.78
N ALA A 181 12.47 -4.07 -28.54
CA ALA A 181 12.30 -3.06 -29.57
C ALA A 181 13.35 -3.17 -30.70
N ASP A 182 14.62 -3.36 -30.35
CA ASP A 182 15.73 -3.48 -31.31
C ASP A 182 15.59 -4.76 -32.16
N SER A 183 15.10 -5.87 -31.61
CA SER A 183 14.88 -7.11 -32.37
C SER A 183 13.86 -6.92 -33.50
N ILE A 184 12.76 -6.21 -33.23
CA ILE A 184 11.70 -5.91 -34.21
C ILE A 184 12.23 -5.06 -35.36
N VAL A 185 13.12 -4.10 -35.05
CA VAL A 185 13.74 -3.24 -36.09
C VAL A 185 14.72 -4.04 -36.96
N ARG A 186 15.35 -5.08 -36.40
CA ARG A 186 16.34 -5.91 -37.10
C ARG A 186 15.73 -7.03 -37.93
N GLY A 187 14.44 -7.35 -37.75
CA GLY A 187 13.77 -8.41 -38.51
C GLY A 187 14.15 -9.82 -38.02
N GLU A 188 14.23 -10.04 -36.70
CA GLU A 188 14.67 -11.32 -36.12
C GLU A 188 13.50 -12.34 -36.03
N ASP A 189 13.77 -13.65 -36.00
CA ASP A 189 12.73 -14.71 -36.03
C ASP A 189 11.66 -14.62 -34.93
N CYS A 190 11.90 -13.84 -33.86
CA CYS A 190 11.00 -13.65 -32.72
C CYS A 190 10.21 -12.32 -32.74
N ASP A 191 10.21 -11.60 -33.86
CA ASP A 191 9.57 -10.29 -34.02
C ASP A 191 8.10 -10.28 -33.57
N GLN A 192 7.31 -11.27 -33.99
CA GLN A 192 5.89 -11.30 -33.69
C GLN A 192 5.61 -11.45 -32.18
N LYS A 193 6.47 -12.18 -31.46
CA LYS A 193 6.35 -12.37 -29.99
C LYS A 193 6.78 -11.13 -29.22
N ASN A 194 7.89 -10.52 -29.64
CA ASN A 194 8.39 -9.29 -29.01
C ASN A 194 7.46 -8.11 -29.30
N GLN A 195 6.87 -8.04 -30.49
CA GLN A 195 5.86 -7.04 -30.82
C GLN A 195 4.62 -7.18 -29.93
N ARG A 196 4.07 -8.39 -29.80
CA ARG A 196 2.95 -8.66 -28.87
C ARG A 196 3.28 -8.27 -27.43
N THR A 197 4.52 -8.52 -27.00
CA THR A 197 5.00 -8.14 -25.66
C THR A 197 4.94 -6.62 -25.46
N LEU A 198 5.48 -5.85 -26.40
CA LEU A 198 5.46 -4.38 -26.32
C LEU A 198 4.03 -3.82 -26.40
N GLU A 199 3.20 -4.37 -27.29
CA GLU A 199 1.78 -4.01 -27.40
C GLU A 199 1.01 -4.32 -26.11
N THR A 200 1.31 -5.44 -25.45
CA THR A 200 0.70 -5.81 -24.17
C THR A 200 1.06 -4.82 -23.07
N ILE A 201 2.34 -4.42 -22.98
CA ILE A 201 2.81 -3.44 -22.00
C ILE A 201 2.15 -2.07 -22.27
N ASP A 202 2.14 -1.61 -23.51
CA ASP A 202 1.53 -0.32 -23.88
C ASP A 202 0.01 -0.32 -23.61
N ARG A 203 -0.69 -1.42 -23.92
CA ARG A 203 -2.11 -1.60 -23.59
C ARG A 203 -2.36 -1.53 -22.09
N ALA A 204 -1.57 -2.25 -21.28
CA ALA A 204 -1.69 -2.24 -19.83
C ALA A 204 -1.48 -0.83 -19.25
N VAL A 205 -0.50 -0.10 -19.78
CA VAL A 205 -0.21 1.28 -19.35
C VAL A 205 -1.32 2.24 -19.73
N ARG A 206 -1.86 2.15 -20.95
CA ARG A 206 -3.01 2.97 -21.39
C ARG A 206 -4.27 2.72 -20.57
N GLU A 207 -4.55 1.46 -20.24
CA GLU A 207 -5.72 1.08 -19.45
C GLU A 207 -5.61 1.60 -18.01
N PHE A 208 -4.41 1.51 -17.42
CA PHE A 208 -4.19 1.87 -16.03
C PHE A 208 -3.98 3.38 -15.82
N LEU A 209 -3.22 4.03 -16.71
CA LEU A 209 -2.93 5.46 -16.71
C LEU A 209 -3.48 6.10 -18.00
N PRO A 210 -4.77 6.49 -18.02
CA PRO A 210 -5.36 7.15 -19.18
C PRO A 210 -4.56 8.38 -19.61
N GLY A 211 -4.25 8.45 -20.91
CA GLY A 211 -3.43 9.51 -21.48
C GLY A 211 -1.93 9.21 -21.50
N PHE A 212 -1.47 8.11 -20.90
CA PHE A 212 -0.09 7.62 -21.04
C PHE A 212 0.01 6.56 -22.13
N SER A 213 1.04 6.65 -22.96
CA SER A 213 1.32 5.70 -24.04
C SER A 213 2.77 5.81 -24.51
N ASP A 214 3.19 4.93 -25.42
CA ASP A 214 4.40 5.09 -26.22
C ASP A 214 5.67 5.19 -25.35
N ILE A 215 5.93 4.11 -24.61
CA ILE A 215 7.13 3.97 -23.80
C ILE A 215 8.34 3.77 -24.71
N ARG A 216 9.43 4.52 -24.48
CA ARG A 216 10.66 4.42 -25.28
C ARG A 216 11.90 4.48 -24.41
N VAL A 217 12.94 3.75 -24.81
CA VAL A 217 14.26 3.77 -24.17
C VAL A 217 15.28 4.37 -25.13
N GLU A 218 15.85 5.53 -24.79
CA GLU A 218 16.95 6.16 -25.53
C GLU A 218 18.29 5.94 -24.82
N GLN A 219 19.42 5.86 -25.54
CA GLN A 219 20.75 5.58 -24.94
C GLN A 219 21.69 6.77 -24.83
N GLU A 220 21.42 7.87 -25.51
CA GLU A 220 22.36 9.00 -25.60
C GLU A 220 21.60 10.34 -25.45
N PRO A 221 21.31 10.78 -24.21
CA PRO A 221 21.60 10.12 -22.93
C PRO A 221 20.59 9.00 -22.59
N LEU A 222 20.94 8.13 -21.62
CA LEU A 222 20.06 7.04 -21.22
C LEU A 222 18.78 7.59 -20.55
N ARG A 223 17.64 7.44 -21.23
CA ARG A 223 16.34 7.97 -20.79
C ARG A 223 15.24 6.95 -20.99
N LEU A 224 14.24 7.00 -20.12
CA LEU A 224 12.96 6.34 -20.32
C LEU A 224 11.93 7.44 -20.59
N LEU A 225 11.37 7.43 -21.80
CA LEU A 225 10.39 8.40 -22.26
C LEU A 225 9.00 7.77 -22.25
N VAL A 226 7.98 8.59 -21.99
CA VAL A 226 6.56 8.23 -22.11
C VAL A 226 5.79 9.40 -22.69
N SER A 227 4.81 9.13 -23.55
CA SER A 227 3.90 10.14 -24.07
C SER A 227 2.73 10.34 -23.11
N LYS A 228 2.58 11.55 -22.57
CA LYS A 228 1.46 12.00 -21.74
C LYS A 228 0.63 13.01 -22.51
N GLN A 229 -0.60 12.63 -22.89
CA GLN A 229 -1.53 13.48 -23.66
C GLN A 229 -0.90 14.03 -24.96
N GLY A 230 -0.06 13.22 -25.61
CA GLY A 230 0.65 13.60 -26.84
C GLY A 230 1.96 14.37 -26.62
N GLN A 231 2.34 14.68 -25.38
CA GLN A 231 3.63 15.27 -25.04
C GLN A 231 4.60 14.21 -24.54
N THR A 232 5.77 14.11 -25.16
CA THR A 232 6.83 13.21 -24.70
C THR A 232 7.50 13.77 -23.46
N LEU A 233 7.50 13.00 -22.38
CA LEU A 233 8.12 13.33 -21.11
C LEU A 233 9.19 12.30 -20.76
N ASP A 234 10.30 12.76 -20.20
CA ASP A 234 11.22 11.88 -19.48
C ASP A 234 10.58 11.46 -18.16
N LEU A 235 10.79 10.21 -17.74
CA LEU A 235 10.30 9.69 -16.47
C LEU A 235 10.73 10.57 -15.26
N THR A 236 11.86 11.26 -15.34
CA THR A 236 12.33 12.24 -14.33
C THR A 236 11.42 13.47 -14.21
N GLN A 237 10.66 13.81 -15.24
CA GLN A 237 9.77 14.98 -15.28
C GLN A 237 8.35 14.67 -14.78
N MET A 238 8.04 13.39 -14.52
CA MET A 238 6.75 12.95 -13.99
C MET A 238 6.64 13.22 -12.49
N SER A 239 5.41 13.36 -11.98
CA SER A 239 5.23 13.41 -10.51
C SER A 239 5.58 12.06 -9.89
N ASP A 240 6.01 12.08 -8.62
CA ASP A 240 6.46 10.89 -7.90
C ASP A 240 5.40 9.78 -7.89
N GLY A 241 4.12 10.14 -7.74
CA GLY A 241 3.00 9.20 -7.80
C GLY A 241 2.83 8.55 -9.18
N GLU A 242 2.89 9.33 -10.27
CA GLU A 242 2.76 8.78 -11.64
C GLU A 242 3.93 7.85 -11.96
N ARG A 243 5.15 8.28 -11.58
CA ARG A 243 6.37 7.50 -11.80
C ARG A 243 6.35 6.18 -11.03
N SER A 244 5.95 6.20 -9.76
CA SER A 244 5.85 5.00 -8.92
C SER A 244 4.84 4.00 -9.47
N LEU A 245 3.65 4.47 -9.87
CA LEU A 245 2.63 3.61 -10.48
C LEU A 245 3.09 3.04 -11.81
N LEU A 246 3.59 3.88 -12.72
CA LEU A 246 4.08 3.45 -14.02
C LEU A 246 5.17 2.38 -13.87
N ALA A 247 6.10 2.60 -12.94
CA ALA A 247 7.17 1.65 -12.67
C ALA A 247 6.63 0.30 -12.15
N MET A 248 5.69 0.32 -11.21
CA MET A 248 5.06 -0.89 -10.68
C MET A 248 4.34 -1.67 -11.78
N MET A 249 3.58 -0.96 -12.61
CA MET A 249 2.84 -1.54 -13.74
C MET A 249 3.76 -2.20 -14.74
N ILE A 250 4.80 -1.47 -15.15
CA ILE A 250 5.80 -1.96 -16.10
C ILE A 250 6.53 -3.19 -15.55
N ASP A 251 6.97 -3.16 -14.29
CA ASP A 251 7.66 -4.29 -13.68
C ASP A 251 6.75 -5.52 -13.60
N LEU A 252 5.49 -5.34 -13.21
CA LEU A 252 4.51 -6.43 -13.14
C LEU A 252 4.26 -7.03 -14.53
N CYS A 253 4.04 -6.20 -15.56
CA CYS A 253 3.86 -6.66 -16.93
C CYS A 253 5.08 -7.44 -17.43
N ARG A 254 6.29 -6.91 -17.20
CA ARG A 254 7.56 -7.58 -17.54
C ARG A 254 7.64 -8.97 -16.89
N ARG A 255 7.28 -9.10 -15.60
CA ARG A 255 7.32 -10.38 -14.90
C ARG A 255 6.30 -11.37 -15.47
N LEU A 256 5.09 -10.92 -15.78
CA LEU A 256 4.05 -11.76 -16.36
C LEU A 256 4.46 -12.30 -17.73
N VAL A 257 5.02 -11.45 -18.60
CA VAL A 257 5.56 -11.85 -19.91
C VAL A 257 6.65 -12.91 -19.76
N LEU A 258 7.60 -12.70 -18.82
CA LEU A 258 8.70 -13.63 -18.61
C LEU A 258 8.26 -14.96 -18.00
N ALA A 259 7.28 -14.96 -17.09
CA ALA A 259 6.77 -16.17 -16.45
C ALA A 259 5.81 -16.95 -17.33
N ASN A 260 5.22 -16.31 -18.34
CA ASN A 260 4.17 -16.88 -19.18
C ASN A 260 4.43 -16.63 -20.68
N PRO A 261 5.52 -17.17 -21.22
CA PRO A 261 5.97 -16.83 -22.58
C PRO A 261 5.05 -17.35 -23.69
N GLU A 262 4.21 -18.36 -23.43
CA GLU A 262 3.30 -18.97 -24.42
C GLU A 262 1.83 -18.59 -24.20
N LEU A 263 1.52 -17.73 -23.22
CA LEU A 263 0.17 -17.20 -23.03
C LEU A 263 -0.13 -16.13 -24.09
N ASP A 264 -1.28 -16.25 -24.77
CA ASP A 264 -1.72 -15.28 -25.79
C ASP A 264 -1.81 -13.86 -25.24
N ASP A 265 -2.31 -13.73 -24.00
CA ASP A 265 -2.35 -12.48 -23.26
C ASP A 265 -1.62 -12.64 -21.91
N PRO A 266 -0.39 -12.13 -21.78
CA PRO A 266 0.37 -12.20 -20.54
C PRO A 266 -0.33 -11.57 -19.33
N LEU A 267 -1.26 -10.62 -19.52
CA LEU A 267 -2.00 -10.00 -18.41
C LEU A 267 -3.00 -10.97 -17.77
N GLN A 268 -3.29 -12.10 -18.42
CA GLN A 268 -4.08 -13.22 -17.88
C GLN A 268 -3.24 -14.19 -17.04
N GLY A 269 -1.95 -13.92 -16.84
CA GLY A 269 -1.14 -14.70 -15.90
C GLY A 269 -1.69 -14.62 -14.47
N THR A 270 -1.43 -15.68 -13.70
CA THR A 270 -1.93 -15.80 -12.31
C THR A 270 -0.81 -15.52 -11.30
N GLY A 271 -1.19 -15.18 -10.08
CA GLY A 271 -0.21 -14.95 -9.02
C GLY A 271 -0.70 -14.00 -7.94
N VAL A 272 0.24 -13.56 -7.11
CA VAL A 272 -0.02 -12.71 -5.94
C VAL A 272 0.85 -11.46 -5.98
N VAL A 273 0.25 -10.30 -5.79
CA VAL A 273 0.94 -9.01 -5.70
C VAL A 273 0.74 -8.45 -4.29
N LEU A 274 1.84 -8.26 -3.59
CA LEU A 274 1.88 -7.58 -2.29
C LEU A 274 2.28 -6.13 -2.53
N VAL A 275 1.51 -5.16 -2.04
CA VAL A 275 1.85 -3.72 -2.16
C VAL A 275 1.72 -3.05 -0.80
N ASP A 276 2.81 -2.49 -0.31
CA ASP A 276 2.79 -1.72 0.93
C ASP A 276 2.42 -0.26 0.65
N GLU A 277 1.53 0.35 1.43
CA GLU A 277 1.04 1.72 1.27
C GLU A 277 0.69 2.04 -0.19
N VAL A 278 -0.32 1.36 -0.74
CA VAL A 278 -0.67 1.47 -2.17
C VAL A 278 -0.90 2.91 -2.64
N GLU A 279 -1.36 3.77 -1.74
CA GLU A 279 -1.63 5.20 -1.92
C GLU A 279 -0.40 6.11 -1.92
N LEU A 280 0.80 5.60 -1.60
CA LEU A 280 1.99 6.42 -1.39
C LEU A 280 2.26 7.35 -2.58
N HIS A 281 2.30 8.67 -2.32
CA HIS A 281 2.44 9.76 -3.29
C HIS A 281 1.34 9.90 -4.35
N LEU A 282 0.21 9.19 -4.22
CA LEU A 282 -0.92 9.31 -5.13
C LEU A 282 -1.80 10.50 -4.76
N HIS A 283 -2.25 11.26 -5.76
CA HIS A 283 -3.31 12.25 -5.57
C HIS A 283 -4.64 11.56 -5.17
N PRO A 284 -5.51 12.18 -4.35
CA PRO A 284 -6.73 11.54 -3.85
C PRO A 284 -7.63 10.90 -4.92
N GLN A 285 -7.76 11.53 -6.09
CA GLN A 285 -8.53 10.92 -7.19
C GLN A 285 -8.00 9.55 -7.59
N TRP A 286 -6.67 9.39 -7.67
CA TRP A 286 -6.07 8.11 -8.02
C TRP A 286 -6.16 7.09 -6.89
N GLN A 287 -6.13 7.53 -5.64
CA GLN A 287 -6.39 6.65 -4.49
C GLN A 287 -7.79 6.03 -4.57
N ARG A 288 -8.77 6.77 -5.13
CA ARG A 288 -10.14 6.26 -5.34
C ARG A 288 -10.28 5.32 -6.54
N GLU A 289 -9.35 5.34 -7.48
CA GLU A 289 -9.43 4.57 -8.72
C GLU A 289 -8.50 3.35 -8.71
N ILE A 290 -7.45 3.37 -7.88
CA ILE A 290 -6.33 2.43 -7.96
C ILE A 290 -6.74 0.96 -7.87
N VAL A 291 -7.65 0.63 -6.95
CA VAL A 291 -8.08 -0.74 -6.71
C VAL A 291 -8.86 -1.29 -7.90
N GLU A 292 -9.81 -0.52 -8.44
CA GLU A 292 -10.58 -0.91 -9.62
C GLU A 292 -9.70 -0.99 -10.87
N LYS A 293 -8.71 -0.11 -11.01
CA LYS A 293 -7.73 -0.18 -12.10
C LYS A 293 -6.89 -1.47 -12.03
N LEU A 294 -6.38 -1.82 -10.86
CA LEU A 294 -5.63 -3.09 -10.67
C LEU A 294 -6.50 -4.31 -11.02
N ARG A 295 -7.78 -4.31 -10.62
CA ARG A 295 -8.72 -5.40 -10.93
C ARG A 295 -8.96 -5.58 -12.43
N ARG A 296 -9.08 -4.48 -13.17
CA ARG A 296 -9.37 -4.49 -14.61
C ARG A 296 -8.15 -4.90 -15.42
N THR A 297 -7.00 -4.29 -15.15
CA THR A 297 -5.77 -4.53 -15.91
C THR A 297 -5.15 -5.90 -15.64
N PHE A 298 -5.31 -6.45 -14.42
CA PHE A 298 -4.80 -7.78 -14.05
C PHE A 298 -5.95 -8.67 -13.52
N PRO A 299 -6.77 -9.25 -14.40
CA PRO A 299 -8.00 -9.92 -14.02
C PRO A 299 -7.81 -11.26 -13.29
N ARG A 300 -6.62 -11.85 -13.32
CA ARG A 300 -6.30 -13.14 -12.69
C ARG A 300 -5.24 -13.06 -11.59
N MET A 301 -4.89 -11.84 -11.21
CA MET A 301 -3.98 -11.58 -10.09
C MET A 301 -4.77 -11.36 -8.80
N GLN A 302 -4.21 -11.85 -7.69
CA GLN A 302 -4.65 -11.52 -6.35
C GLN A 302 -3.78 -10.38 -5.81
N PHE A 303 -4.39 -9.34 -5.26
CA PHE A 303 -3.72 -8.21 -4.64
C PHE A 303 -3.93 -8.23 -3.13
N ILE A 304 -2.84 -8.11 -2.38
CA ILE A 304 -2.86 -7.90 -0.92
C ILE A 304 -2.14 -6.58 -0.67
N LEU A 305 -2.93 -5.56 -0.35
CA LEU A 305 -2.51 -4.17 -0.25
C LEU A 305 -2.53 -3.74 1.20
N THR A 306 -1.66 -2.82 1.60
CA THR A 306 -1.82 -2.06 2.84
C THR A 306 -2.15 -0.61 2.52
N THR A 307 -2.92 0.04 3.39
CA THR A 307 -3.26 1.46 3.23
C THR A 307 -3.51 2.16 4.56
N HIS A 308 -3.23 3.46 4.55
CA HIS A 308 -3.65 4.45 5.54
C HIS A 308 -4.74 5.37 5.01
N SER A 309 -5.09 5.26 3.73
CA SER A 309 -5.99 6.20 3.08
C SER A 309 -7.46 5.77 3.19
N PRO A 310 -8.33 6.61 3.79
CA PRO A 310 -9.77 6.40 3.75
C PRO A 310 -10.33 6.39 2.31
N PHE A 311 -9.66 7.07 1.36
CA PHE A 311 -10.07 7.07 -0.04
C PHE A 311 -9.93 5.70 -0.71
N VAL A 312 -8.91 4.92 -0.32
CA VAL A 312 -8.76 3.54 -0.80
C VAL A 312 -9.84 2.66 -0.15
N VAL A 313 -9.99 2.74 1.17
CA VAL A 313 -10.93 1.91 1.94
C VAL A 313 -12.37 2.09 1.48
N GLN A 314 -12.78 3.32 1.17
CA GLN A 314 -14.14 3.63 0.70
C GLN A 314 -14.52 2.91 -0.61
N THR A 315 -13.54 2.53 -1.44
CA THR A 315 -13.78 1.92 -2.76
C THR A 315 -13.87 0.40 -2.73
N LEU A 316 -13.68 -0.19 -1.55
CA LEU A 316 -13.66 -1.63 -1.37
C LEU A 316 -15.07 -2.21 -1.38
N ARG A 317 -15.16 -3.45 -1.84
CA ARG A 317 -16.36 -4.29 -1.78
C ARG A 317 -16.38 -5.03 -0.44
N PRO A 318 -17.55 -5.50 0.04
CA PRO A 318 -17.62 -6.33 1.25
C PRO A 318 -16.68 -7.55 1.15
N GLY A 319 -16.05 -7.92 2.26
CA GLY A 319 -15.10 -9.02 2.37
C GLY A 319 -13.65 -8.69 1.99
N GLU A 320 -13.37 -7.47 1.54
CA GLU A 320 -12.04 -7.07 1.04
C GLU A 320 -11.21 -6.28 2.06
N LEU A 321 -11.79 -5.72 3.12
CA LEU A 321 -11.06 -4.98 4.15
C LEU A 321 -10.65 -5.88 5.31
N ARG A 322 -9.40 -5.77 5.76
CA ARG A 322 -8.90 -6.28 7.04
C ARG A 322 -8.48 -5.11 7.90
N LEU A 323 -9.15 -4.90 9.01
CA LEU A 323 -8.86 -3.78 9.89
C LEU A 323 -8.09 -4.29 11.11
N LEU A 324 -6.88 -3.76 11.31
CA LEU A 324 -6.11 -4.03 12.52
C LEU A 324 -6.64 -3.16 13.65
N GLY A 325 -6.83 -3.75 14.83
CA GLY A 325 -7.41 -3.08 16.00
C GLY A 325 -6.63 -1.85 16.48
N GLU A 326 -7.29 -1.06 17.33
CA GLU A 326 -6.72 0.18 17.86
C GLU A 326 -5.62 -0.09 18.88
N ASN A 327 -5.63 -1.21 19.59
CA ASN A 327 -4.57 -1.67 20.50
C ASN A 327 -3.82 -2.89 19.93
N LEU A 328 -2.67 -3.23 20.53
CA LEU A 328 -1.85 -4.37 20.04
C LEU A 328 -2.50 -5.72 20.39
N ASP A 329 -3.30 -5.73 21.45
CA ASP A 329 -3.99 -6.90 21.95
C ASP A 329 -5.41 -7.04 21.35
N ASP A 330 -5.86 -6.06 20.57
CA ASP A 330 -7.15 -6.11 19.90
C ASP A 330 -7.07 -7.05 18.69
N GLU A 331 -7.99 -8.01 18.63
CA GLU A 331 -8.08 -8.95 17.50
C GLU A 331 -8.34 -8.20 16.18
N ALA A 332 -7.71 -8.68 15.11
CA ALA A 332 -7.93 -8.09 13.79
C ALA A 332 -9.37 -8.37 13.29
N LEU A 333 -10.08 -7.32 12.90
CA LEU A 333 -11.40 -7.43 12.32
C LEU A 333 -11.29 -7.85 10.85
N GLN A 334 -11.73 -9.07 10.54
CA GLN A 334 -11.61 -9.63 9.21
C GLN A 334 -12.54 -9.00 8.17
N ASP A 335 -13.69 -8.47 8.56
CA ASP A 335 -14.51 -7.62 7.68
C ASP A 335 -15.48 -6.84 8.55
N PRO A 336 -15.26 -5.55 8.78
CA PRO A 336 -16.21 -4.78 9.57
C PRO A 336 -17.53 -4.56 8.82
N GLY A 337 -17.62 -4.77 7.49
CA GLY A 337 -18.82 -4.60 6.65
C GLY A 337 -19.35 -3.16 6.56
N GLU A 338 -18.90 -2.31 7.46
CA GLU A 338 -19.39 -0.97 7.72
C GLU A 338 -18.81 0.10 6.78
N TYR A 339 -17.83 -0.21 5.94
CA TYR A 339 -17.22 0.79 5.03
C TYR A 339 -17.96 0.92 3.69
N ALA A 340 -18.63 -0.15 3.24
CA ALA A 340 -19.29 -0.17 1.95
C ALA A 340 -20.51 0.76 1.96
N ASN A 341 -20.51 1.76 1.07
CA ASN A 341 -21.54 2.82 0.94
C ASN A 341 -21.52 3.93 2.01
N ARG A 342 -20.48 4.04 2.84
CA ARG A 342 -20.35 5.15 3.78
C ARG A 342 -19.67 6.39 3.19
N GLY A 343 -19.99 7.54 3.76
CA GLY A 343 -19.29 8.79 3.47
C GLY A 343 -17.81 8.72 3.89
N LEU A 344 -16.96 9.54 3.27
CA LEU A 344 -15.51 9.53 3.55
C LEU A 344 -15.22 9.82 5.03
N GLU A 345 -15.97 10.75 5.61
CA GLU A 345 -15.88 11.12 7.02
C GLU A 345 -16.18 9.93 7.94
N GLU A 346 -17.25 9.19 7.67
CA GLU A 346 -17.59 8.00 8.46
C GLU A 346 -16.57 6.89 8.30
N VAL A 347 -15.99 6.72 7.11
CA VAL A 347 -14.90 5.75 6.90
C VAL A 347 -13.65 6.18 7.67
N ALA A 348 -13.29 7.46 7.63
CA ALA A 348 -12.14 7.97 8.37
C ALA A 348 -12.32 7.81 9.89
N THR A 349 -13.46 8.24 10.42
CA THR A 349 -13.73 8.26 11.87
C THR A 349 -14.12 6.87 12.40
N LYS A 350 -15.19 6.28 11.89
CA LYS A 350 -15.79 5.04 12.44
C LYS A 350 -15.04 3.76 12.04
N VAL A 351 -14.36 3.77 10.90
CA VAL A 351 -13.65 2.56 10.39
C VAL A 351 -12.15 2.65 10.64
N MET A 352 -11.53 3.78 10.35
CA MET A 352 -10.06 3.92 10.44
C MET A 352 -9.58 4.48 11.78
N GLY A 353 -10.49 4.90 12.68
CA GLY A 353 -10.14 5.46 13.99
C GLY A 353 -9.40 6.79 13.91
N ILE A 354 -9.61 7.56 12.83
CA ILE A 354 -9.00 8.89 12.66
C ILE A 354 -9.83 9.89 13.46
N GLU A 355 -9.17 10.70 14.31
CA GLU A 355 -9.82 11.82 15.00
C GLU A 355 -10.58 12.70 14.00
N ASP A 356 -11.77 13.16 14.38
CA ASP A 356 -12.67 13.88 13.50
C ASP A 356 -11.93 15.03 12.78
N PRO A 357 -11.71 14.95 11.46
CA PRO A 357 -10.92 15.93 10.72
C PRO A 357 -11.59 17.30 10.66
N ASN A 358 -12.87 17.41 11.02
CA ASN A 358 -13.58 18.69 11.14
C ASN A 358 -13.27 19.41 12.45
N ILE A 359 -12.73 18.70 13.45
CA ILE A 359 -12.33 19.26 14.73
C ILE A 359 -10.88 19.71 14.59
N VAL A 360 -10.67 20.95 14.13
CA VAL A 360 -9.34 21.57 14.22
C VAL A 360 -9.01 21.66 15.71
N PRO A 361 -7.99 20.94 16.23
CA PRO A 361 -7.77 20.85 17.68
C PRO A 361 -7.59 22.23 18.33
N ARG A 362 -7.03 23.16 17.57
CA ARG A 362 -6.86 24.57 17.94
C ARG A 362 -8.19 25.34 18.00
N TYR A 363 -9.14 25.09 17.10
CA TYR A 363 -10.46 25.72 17.14
C TYR A 363 -11.27 25.26 18.36
N THR A 364 -11.17 23.98 18.71
CA THR A 364 -11.77 23.44 19.94
C THR A 364 -11.15 24.06 21.19
N GLN A 365 -9.81 24.16 21.24
CA GLN A 365 -9.13 24.87 22.33
C GLN A 365 -9.53 26.34 22.43
N MET A 366 -9.76 27.02 21.29
CA MET A 366 -10.28 28.40 21.28
C MET A 366 -11.72 28.49 21.81
N LEU A 367 -12.59 27.57 21.40
CA LEU A 367 -13.98 27.50 21.86
C LEU A 367 -14.08 27.19 23.35
N ASP A 368 -13.28 26.23 23.83
CA ASP A 368 -13.28 25.84 25.24
C ASP A 368 -12.71 26.95 26.12
N ALA A 369 -11.60 27.58 25.72
CA ALA A 369 -11.06 28.75 26.43
C ALA A 369 -12.05 29.92 26.43
N ALA A 370 -12.79 30.14 25.33
CA ALA A 370 -13.84 31.16 25.28
C ALA A 370 -14.98 30.83 26.24
N ARG A 371 -15.47 29.58 26.22
CA ARG A 371 -16.54 29.12 27.11
C ARG A 371 -16.15 29.26 28.58
N GLU A 372 -14.96 28.81 28.96
CA GLU A 372 -14.44 28.94 30.32
C GLU A 372 -14.33 30.40 30.75
N TYR A 373 -13.82 31.28 29.89
CA TYR A 373 -13.72 32.71 30.17
C TYR A 373 -15.09 33.37 30.38
N TYR A 374 -16.07 33.11 29.50
CA TYR A 374 -17.40 33.70 29.60
C TYR A 374 -18.23 33.12 30.77
N GLN A 375 -18.09 31.83 31.07
CA GLN A 375 -18.72 31.22 32.25
C GLN A 375 -18.16 31.78 33.56
N LEU A 376 -16.85 31.97 33.64
CA LEU A 376 -16.23 32.59 34.82
C LEU A 376 -16.66 34.05 34.96
N LEU A 377 -16.76 34.81 33.86
CA LEU A 377 -17.28 36.19 33.86
C LEU A 377 -18.71 36.30 34.42
N GLU A 378 -19.60 35.37 34.10
CA GLU A 378 -20.99 35.37 34.60
C GLU A 378 -21.09 34.98 36.09
N THR A 379 -20.14 34.21 36.61
CA THR A 379 -20.17 33.66 37.97
C THR A 379 -19.18 34.30 38.94
N ALA A 380 -18.36 35.25 38.47
CA ALA A 380 -17.22 35.80 39.20
C ALA A 380 -17.60 36.54 40.49
N GLN A 381 -16.87 36.24 41.56
CA GLN A 381 -16.87 37.02 42.80
C GLN A 381 -15.60 37.91 42.89
N PRO A 382 -15.52 38.91 43.80
CA PRO A 382 -14.42 39.88 43.89
C PRO A 382 -13.00 39.32 44.21
N GLY A 383 -12.75 38.02 44.01
CA GLY A 383 -11.46 37.35 44.24
C GLY A 383 -10.90 36.58 43.03
N ASP A 384 -11.66 36.43 41.94
CA ASP A 384 -11.28 35.60 40.78
C ASP A 384 -10.52 36.38 39.69
N GLU A 385 -10.13 37.63 39.96
CA GLU A 385 -9.49 38.54 38.99
C GLU A 385 -8.20 37.97 38.36
N GLN A 386 -7.45 37.16 39.13
CA GLN A 386 -6.21 36.56 38.67
C GLN A 386 -6.46 35.42 37.67
N GLN A 387 -7.44 34.55 37.94
CA GLN A 387 -7.83 33.47 37.02
C GLN A 387 -8.50 34.01 35.75
N LEU A 388 -9.29 35.08 35.89
CA LEU A 388 -9.92 35.77 34.76
C LEU A 388 -8.86 36.41 33.84
N GLY A 389 -7.78 36.96 34.41
CA GLY A 389 -6.64 37.50 33.68
C GLY A 389 -5.85 36.43 32.90
N GLU A 390 -5.62 35.26 33.52
CA GLU A 390 -4.92 34.14 32.89
C GLU A 390 -5.72 33.53 31.72
N LEU A 391 -7.03 33.30 31.91
CA LEU A 391 -7.91 32.80 30.85
C LEU A 391 -8.02 33.78 29.69
N LYS A 392 -8.09 35.09 29.98
CA LYS A 392 -8.10 36.14 28.95
C LYS A 392 -6.81 36.16 28.14
N ALA A 393 -5.65 36.09 28.79
CA ALA A 393 -4.35 36.06 28.11
C ALA A 393 -4.23 34.83 27.22
N ARG A 394 -4.69 33.66 27.70
CA ARG A 394 -4.72 32.41 26.93
C ARG A 394 -5.64 32.49 25.71
N LEU A 395 -6.82 33.10 25.85
CA LEU A 395 -7.73 33.36 24.74
C LEU A 395 -7.09 34.29 23.70
N GLU A 396 -6.48 35.39 24.15
CA GLU A 396 -5.85 36.39 23.27
C GLU A 396 -4.66 35.79 22.50
N GLU A 397 -3.85 34.93 23.13
CA GLU A 397 -2.75 34.20 22.48
C GLU A 397 -3.26 33.24 21.39
N LEU A 398 -4.31 32.48 21.68
CA LEU A 398 -4.89 31.52 20.72
C LEU A 398 -5.53 32.22 19.51
N VAL A 399 -6.10 33.42 19.71
CA VAL A 399 -6.78 34.25 18.69
C VAL A 399 -5.81 35.11 17.88
N ALA A 400 -4.66 35.51 18.42
CA ALA A 400 -3.71 36.45 17.79
C ALA A 400 -3.31 36.11 16.34
N PRO A 401 -3.13 34.83 15.93
CA PRO A 401 -2.76 34.48 14.56
C PRO A 401 -3.90 34.54 13.51
N PHE A 402 -5.14 34.87 13.90
CA PHE A 402 -6.29 35.03 12.98
C PHE A 402 -6.79 36.48 12.93
N PRO A 403 -6.03 37.41 12.32
CA PRO A 403 -6.50 38.77 12.06
C PRO A 403 -7.61 38.86 10.99
N ASP A 404 -7.84 37.81 10.20
CA ASP A 404 -8.62 37.87 8.96
C ASP A 404 -10.09 37.40 9.03
N GLU A 405 -10.64 37.09 10.22
CA GLU A 405 -12.08 36.84 10.39
C GLU A 405 -12.80 37.97 11.17
N PRO A 406 -13.20 39.07 10.49
CA PRO A 406 -13.83 40.23 11.13
C PRO A 406 -15.14 39.91 11.85
N ALA A 407 -15.91 38.91 11.39
CA ALA A 407 -17.18 38.52 12.00
C ALA A 407 -17.00 37.84 13.36
N TYR A 408 -15.94 37.03 13.52
CA TYR A 408 -15.64 36.36 14.78
C TYR A 408 -15.09 37.35 15.81
N ARG A 409 -14.24 38.30 15.39
CA ARG A 409 -13.82 39.43 16.24
C ARG A 409 -15.00 40.31 16.68
N ALA A 410 -15.89 40.67 15.75
CA ALA A 410 -17.07 41.47 16.08
C ALA A 410 -18.01 40.74 17.06
N PHE A 411 -18.22 39.44 16.90
CA PHE A 411 -19.02 38.63 17.82
C PHE A 411 -18.41 38.58 19.23
N LEU A 412 -17.10 38.34 19.35
CA LEU A 412 -16.38 38.33 20.63
C LEU A 412 -16.35 39.71 21.29
N GLU A 413 -16.21 40.80 20.52
CA GLU A 413 -16.30 42.17 21.02
C GLU A 413 -17.70 42.50 21.54
N VAL A 414 -18.75 42.10 20.80
CA VAL A 414 -20.15 42.32 21.22
C VAL A 414 -20.45 41.54 22.50
N GLN A 415 -20.00 40.29 22.61
CA GLN A 415 -20.13 39.49 23.84
C GLN A 415 -19.32 40.07 25.01
N ARG A 416 -18.10 40.58 24.77
CA ARG A 416 -17.31 41.31 25.79
C ARG A 416 -18.05 42.54 26.31
N VAL A 417 -18.66 43.33 25.44
CA VAL A 417 -19.38 44.56 25.81
C VAL A 417 -20.69 44.24 26.53
N ALA A 418 -21.39 43.17 26.15
CA ALA A 418 -22.61 42.73 26.81
C ALA A 418 -22.34 42.28 28.27
N ALA A 419 -21.36 41.40 28.48
CA ALA A 419 -20.98 40.92 29.81
C ALA A 419 -20.48 42.05 30.73
N PHE A 420 -19.73 43.03 30.19
CA PHE A 420 -19.26 44.18 30.96
C PHE A 420 -20.41 45.13 31.39
N ARG A 421 -21.47 45.22 30.59
CA ARG A 421 -22.66 46.04 30.90
C ARG A 421 -23.56 45.40 31.96
N GLU A 422 -23.61 44.06 32.04
CA GLU A 422 -24.37 43.35 33.06
C GLU A 422 -23.66 43.34 34.43
N GLY A 423 -22.33 43.22 34.45
CA GLY A 423 -21.52 43.37 35.67
C GLY A 423 -21.65 44.76 36.33
N ASN A 424 -21.66 45.84 35.53
CA ASN A 424 -21.83 47.20 36.06
C ASN A 424 -23.25 47.55 36.51
N ARG A 425 -24.29 46.86 36.01
CA ARG A 425 -25.68 47.09 36.45
C ARG A 425 -25.98 46.56 37.85
N ASN A 426 -25.21 45.58 38.32
CA ASN A 426 -25.35 45.01 39.67
C ASN A 426 -24.53 45.76 40.73
N GLY A 427 -23.72 46.75 40.34
CA GLY A 427 -22.83 47.52 41.22
C GLY A 427 -23.28 48.93 41.61
N GLU A 428 -24.32 49.48 40.97
CA GLU A 428 -24.86 50.82 41.29
C GLU A 428 -26.26 50.73 41.93
N GLY A 429 -26.27 50.30 43.19
CA GLY A 429 -27.39 50.43 44.13
C GLY A 429 -26.91 51.16 45.38
N THR A 430 -26.85 52.48 45.28
CA THR A 430 -26.42 53.52 46.24
C THR A 430 -27.25 53.52 47.54
N PRO A 431 -26.80 54.16 48.64
CA PRO A 431 -26.58 55.62 48.71
C PRO A 431 -25.12 56.08 48.73
#